data_AF-A0A2J6I8D1-F1
#
_entry.id   AF-A0A2J6I8D1-F1
#
_cell.length_a   1.000
_cell.length_b   1.000
_cell.length_c   1.000
_cell.angle_alpha   90.00
_cell.angle_beta   90.00
_cell.angle_gamma   90.00
#
_symmetry.space_group_name_H-M   'P 1'
#
loop_
_entity.id
_entity.type
_entity.pdbx_description
1 polymer ?
#
loop_
_entity_poly.entity_id
_entity_poly.type
_entity_poly.pdbx_seq_one_letter_code
_entity_poly.pdbx_strand_id
1 'polypeptide(L)'
;MKKISLISLILVLTIVISGPIRAQVKGQGEVTKRSLQLEEFTGIEAGGAQEIVLMNGDSYSAVVETNENLQEHVTYEIVNGKLRFKFNKIKRYDEMKFYITAPVFKQINISGASEVKTPEGIKGDHLKVTCSGASEAKINLDYNNVVATVSGASELKLSGNTTSLVANASGASELKAGELNTRTSVVNASGASECFVNAVDNLTYTVSGSSTVRYSQKPKTVIIQNNKKTEKIVVFNDTTTGARYNKYSDTTNVKVGGLNVEVIDSDTTKVTVGSHTLVVSDDGNVKWERNRAPKFDGHWGGVEIGLNGYVTPDFNTDWAPEYDYLNLRYEKSLAVNLNIYEQNIAFNKKKNFGMLTGLGLAWNNYSFTNSTFLTPDSNAIQGYYMDGISVRKTKLTAMYLTVPVIFEIQSNNIRRTRRVHFAAGVIAGLRLSTHTKVYFNEADKVYALKDPKTGNTLPTSYRSPNSNTRNIVKNYDSFYLRPFKFDATVRMGYGIINLFASYSLNTLFETNRGPELYAWTAGITIAGW
;
A
#
# COMPACT_ATOMS: atom_id res chain seq x y z
N MET A 1 19.01 53.55 5.61
CA MET A 1 18.86 53.45 4.14
C MET A 1 19.18 52.01 3.77
N LYS A 2 18.42 51.20 3.04
CA LYS A 2 17.26 51.37 2.15
C LYS A 2 16.21 50.29 2.52
N LYS A 3 14.91 50.63 2.44
CA LYS A 3 13.80 49.67 2.59
C LYS A 3 13.85 48.70 1.41
N ILE A 4 13.99 47.40 1.68
CA ILE A 4 13.85 46.33 0.67
C ILE A 4 12.49 45.67 0.89
N SER A 5 11.72 45.61 -0.19
CA SER A 5 10.30 45.24 -0.27
C SER A 5 10.03 43.77 0.11
N LEU A 6 8.87 43.53 0.73
CA LEU A 6 8.26 42.25 1.13
C LEU A 6 8.10 41.23 -0.02
N ILE A 7 8.43 41.61 -1.25
CA ILE A 7 8.39 40.76 -2.46
C ILE A 7 9.63 39.85 -2.57
N SER A 8 10.71 40.10 -1.82
CA SER A 8 11.88 39.21 -1.79
C SER A 8 11.72 37.99 -0.86
N LEU A 9 10.60 37.91 -0.13
CA LEU A 9 10.30 36.85 0.85
C LEU A 9 9.68 35.57 0.23
N ILE A 10 9.47 35.55 -1.09
CA ILE A 10 8.91 34.38 -1.81
C ILE A 10 10.00 33.53 -2.52
N LEU A 11 11.26 33.99 -2.59
CA LEU A 11 12.26 33.36 -3.48
C LEU A 11 13.34 32.49 -2.81
N VAL A 12 13.28 32.20 -1.50
CA VAL A 12 14.31 31.36 -0.85
C VAL A 12 13.69 30.22 -0.02
N LEU A 13 12.61 29.63 -0.54
CA LEU A 13 12.13 28.30 -0.16
C LEU A 13 12.50 27.26 -1.23
N THR A 14 13.76 27.26 -1.68
CA THR A 14 14.33 26.25 -2.59
C THR A 14 15.83 26.53 -2.58
N ILE A 15 16.74 25.73 -2.02
CA ILE A 15 17.13 24.34 -2.23
C ILE A 15 18.23 24.13 -1.15
N VAL A 16 18.36 23.01 -0.43
CA VAL A 16 19.31 21.92 -0.74
C VAL A 16 18.95 20.68 0.12
N ILE A 17 18.29 19.72 -0.52
CA ILE A 17 18.49 18.29 -0.26
C ILE A 17 19.33 17.77 -1.43
N SER A 18 20.67 17.80 -1.35
CA SER A 18 21.52 17.08 -2.30
C SER A 18 22.03 15.77 -1.68
N GLY A 19 21.50 14.63 -2.15
CA GLY A 19 22.38 13.59 -2.69
C GLY A 19 22.87 14.05 -4.07
N PRO A 20 23.58 13.25 -4.87
CA PRO A 20 23.70 13.59 -6.28
C PRO A 20 22.29 13.62 -6.88
N ILE A 21 21.69 14.81 -6.96
CA ILE A 21 20.51 15.06 -7.78
C ILE A 21 21.06 14.90 -9.19
N ARG A 22 21.03 13.67 -9.71
CA ARG A 22 21.01 13.50 -11.15
C ARG A 22 19.77 14.26 -11.60
N ALA A 23 19.96 15.36 -12.32
CA ALA A 23 18.89 16.25 -12.74
C ALA A 23 17.70 15.43 -13.24
N GLN A 24 16.62 15.40 -12.44
CA GLN A 24 15.38 14.78 -12.86
C GLN A 24 14.58 15.83 -13.63
N VAL A 25 14.22 15.49 -14.87
CA VAL A 25 13.57 16.37 -15.82
C VAL A 25 12.06 16.32 -15.58
N LYS A 26 11.44 17.49 -15.62
CA LYS A 26 9.98 17.66 -15.58
C LYS A 26 9.51 17.88 -17.01
N GLY A 27 8.32 17.39 -17.36
CA GLY A 27 7.65 17.73 -18.61
C GLY A 27 7.51 19.24 -18.78
N GLN A 28 7.94 19.74 -19.93
CA GLN A 28 7.83 21.13 -20.38
C GLN A 28 7.57 21.12 -21.89
N GLY A 29 6.85 22.13 -22.38
CA GLY A 29 6.42 22.19 -23.77
C GLY A 29 5.20 21.31 -24.04
N GLU A 30 4.72 21.40 -25.27
CA GLU A 30 3.52 20.70 -25.72
C GLU A 30 3.71 19.18 -25.73
N VAL A 31 2.61 18.45 -25.58
CA VAL A 31 2.60 17.00 -25.79
C VAL A 31 2.74 16.74 -27.29
N THR A 32 3.82 16.07 -27.67
CA THR A 32 4.16 15.76 -29.06
C THR A 32 4.25 14.26 -29.27
N LYS A 33 4.15 13.82 -30.53
CA LYS A 33 4.29 12.42 -30.93
C LYS A 33 5.60 12.21 -31.66
N ARG A 34 6.37 11.20 -31.23
CA ARG A 34 7.59 10.75 -31.93
C ARG A 34 7.44 9.30 -32.35
N SER A 35 7.56 9.06 -33.66
CA SER A 35 7.54 7.72 -34.23
C SER A 35 8.91 7.06 -34.15
N LEU A 36 8.94 5.79 -33.78
CA LEU A 36 10.11 4.94 -33.67
C LEU A 36 9.91 3.71 -34.54
N GLN A 37 10.84 3.46 -35.47
CA GLN A 37 10.96 2.18 -36.12
C GLN A 37 11.74 1.24 -35.20
N LEU A 38 11.20 0.05 -34.95
CA LEU A 38 11.76 -0.90 -33.99
C LEU A 38 12.27 -2.16 -34.70
N GLU A 39 13.19 -2.86 -34.03
CA GLU A 39 13.56 -4.23 -34.40
C GLU A 39 12.40 -5.19 -34.09
N GLU A 40 12.50 -6.43 -34.58
CA GLU A 40 11.49 -7.46 -34.32
C GLU A 40 11.34 -7.77 -32.82
N PHE A 41 10.09 -7.77 -32.34
CA PHE A 41 9.74 -8.21 -31.00
C PHE A 41 8.38 -8.93 -31.03
N THR A 42 8.16 -9.83 -30.07
CA THR A 42 6.86 -10.52 -29.92
C THR A 42 6.30 -10.39 -28.51
N GLY A 43 7.00 -9.69 -27.62
CA GLY A 43 6.53 -9.44 -26.26
C GLY A 43 6.67 -7.99 -25.84
N ILE A 44 5.87 -7.61 -24.84
CA ILE A 44 5.90 -6.30 -24.20
C ILE A 44 6.17 -6.48 -22.70
N GLU A 45 6.99 -5.61 -22.15
CA GLU A 45 7.16 -5.48 -20.70
C GLU A 45 6.90 -4.03 -20.25
N ALA A 46 5.80 -3.87 -19.53
CA ALA A 46 5.32 -2.59 -19.04
C ALA A 46 5.59 -2.44 -17.53
N GLY A 47 6.21 -1.32 -17.15
CA GLY A 47 6.33 -0.88 -15.76
C GLY A 47 6.55 0.63 -15.64
N GLY A 48 5.99 1.25 -14.61
CA GLY A 48 6.30 2.63 -14.21
C GLY A 48 5.35 3.73 -14.70
N ALA A 49 4.05 3.66 -14.36
CA ALA A 49 3.07 4.75 -14.53
C ALA A 49 2.80 5.14 -15.99
N GLN A 50 2.70 4.16 -16.88
CA GLN A 50 2.47 4.37 -18.32
C GLN A 50 1.14 3.79 -18.79
N GLU A 51 0.61 4.38 -19.87
CA GLU A 51 -0.50 3.84 -20.64
C GLU A 51 0.01 3.32 -22.00
N ILE A 52 -0.27 2.05 -22.30
CA ILE A 52 0.17 1.40 -23.54
C ILE A 52 -1.05 0.93 -24.33
N VAL A 53 -1.09 1.32 -25.60
CA VAL A 53 -2.05 0.86 -26.60
C VAL A 53 -1.33 -0.07 -27.57
N LEU A 54 -1.73 -1.34 -27.62
CA LEU A 54 -1.16 -2.33 -28.53
C LEU A 54 -2.08 -2.54 -29.73
N MET A 55 -1.47 -2.63 -30.92
CA MET A 55 -2.17 -2.77 -32.20
C MET A 55 -1.50 -3.83 -33.07
N ASN A 56 -2.29 -4.64 -33.78
CA ASN A 56 -1.76 -5.55 -34.80
C ASN A 56 -1.48 -4.78 -36.09
N GLY A 57 -0.33 -4.99 -36.72
CA GLY A 57 0.00 -4.42 -38.04
C GLY A 57 1.29 -5.00 -38.63
N ASP A 58 1.55 -4.75 -39.91
CA ASP A 58 2.63 -5.42 -40.66
C ASP A 58 4.05 -4.88 -40.37
N SER A 59 4.20 -4.03 -39.35
CA SER A 59 5.47 -3.39 -38.98
C SER A 59 5.72 -3.47 -37.48
N TYR A 60 6.99 -3.39 -37.09
CA TYR A 60 7.43 -3.19 -35.71
C TYR A 60 7.69 -1.71 -35.49
N SER A 61 6.74 -1.02 -34.85
CA SER A 61 6.85 0.42 -34.61
C SER A 61 6.25 0.83 -33.27
N ALA A 62 6.69 1.98 -32.77
CA ALA A 62 6.06 2.63 -31.63
C ALA A 62 5.91 4.13 -31.83
N VAL A 63 4.82 4.70 -31.36
CA VAL A 63 4.63 6.15 -31.25
C VAL A 63 4.63 6.51 -29.77
N VAL A 64 5.54 7.40 -29.40
CA VAL A 64 5.68 7.92 -28.03
C VAL A 64 5.00 9.28 -27.96
N GLU A 65 3.95 9.40 -27.15
CA GLU A 65 3.21 10.62 -26.89
C GLU A 65 3.53 11.14 -25.47
N THR A 66 4.34 12.21 -25.42
CA THR A 66 4.75 12.86 -24.17
C THR A 66 5.20 14.30 -24.42
N ASN A 67 5.55 15.06 -23.37
CA ASN A 67 6.10 16.41 -23.49
C ASN A 67 7.34 16.42 -24.41
N GLU A 68 7.47 17.44 -25.27
CA GLU A 68 8.58 17.61 -26.22
C GLU A 68 9.96 17.39 -25.58
N ASN A 69 10.20 18.00 -24.42
CA ASN A 69 11.48 17.90 -23.72
C ASN A 69 11.75 16.52 -23.10
N LEU A 70 10.74 15.66 -22.97
CA LEU A 70 10.86 14.31 -22.42
C LEU A 70 11.10 13.25 -23.49
N GLN A 71 10.89 13.57 -24.77
CA GLN A 71 11.10 12.63 -25.88
C GLN A 71 12.51 12.02 -25.84
N GLU A 72 13.55 12.81 -25.63
CA GLU A 72 14.94 12.33 -25.54
C GLU A 72 15.24 11.50 -24.29
N HIS A 73 14.39 11.57 -23.27
CA HIS A 73 14.53 10.83 -22.01
C HIS A 73 13.77 9.50 -21.98
N VAL A 74 12.97 9.24 -23.02
CA VAL A 74 12.32 7.96 -23.26
C VAL A 74 13.19 7.16 -24.21
N THR A 75 13.82 6.10 -23.70
CA THR A 75 14.56 5.13 -24.50
C THR A 75 13.87 3.76 -24.49
N TYR A 76 14.25 2.88 -25.39
CA TYR A 76 13.73 1.52 -25.45
C TYR A 76 14.86 0.50 -25.54
N GLU A 77 14.56 -0.74 -25.18
CA GLU A 77 15.40 -1.90 -25.46
C GLU A 77 14.52 -3.11 -25.79
N ILE A 78 15.06 -4.01 -26.60
CA ILE A 78 14.45 -5.32 -26.86
C ILE A 78 15.37 -6.37 -26.26
N VAL A 79 14.89 -7.05 -25.21
CA VAL A 79 15.66 -8.08 -24.50
C VAL A 79 14.84 -9.37 -24.49
N ASN A 80 15.42 -10.46 -25.00
CA ASN A 80 14.74 -11.75 -25.15
C ASN A 80 13.41 -11.65 -25.93
N GLY A 81 13.38 -10.84 -27.00
CA GLY A 81 12.20 -10.63 -27.83
C GLY A 81 11.10 -9.78 -27.18
N LYS A 82 11.38 -9.12 -26.05
CA LYS A 82 10.45 -8.23 -25.34
C LYS A 82 10.89 -6.78 -25.42
N LEU A 83 10.00 -5.94 -25.93
CA LEU A 83 10.17 -4.49 -25.91
C LEU A 83 9.87 -3.94 -24.52
N ARG A 84 10.80 -3.12 -24.02
CA ARG A 84 10.68 -2.41 -22.74
C ARG A 84 11.11 -0.96 -22.92
N PHE A 85 10.28 -0.01 -22.48
CA PHE A 85 10.64 1.40 -22.40
C PHE A 85 11.35 1.71 -21.07
N LYS A 86 12.33 2.61 -21.13
CA LYS A 86 13.12 3.08 -19.99
C LYS A 86 12.93 4.59 -19.81
N PHE A 87 12.55 4.96 -18.60
CA PHE A 87 12.30 6.35 -18.19
C PHE A 87 13.37 6.77 -17.19
N ASN A 88 14.54 7.14 -17.70
CA ASN A 88 15.60 7.61 -16.81
C ASN A 88 15.36 9.08 -16.47
N LYS A 89 15.37 9.39 -15.17
CA LYS A 89 15.38 10.76 -14.65
C LYS A 89 14.09 11.58 -14.94
N ILE A 90 12.93 10.97 -15.20
CA ILE A 90 11.67 11.72 -15.34
C ILE A 90 11.02 11.85 -13.95
N LYS A 91 10.71 13.07 -13.50
CA LYS A 91 10.03 13.32 -12.21
C LYS A 91 8.52 13.48 -12.34
N ARG A 92 8.08 14.15 -13.41
CA ARG A 92 6.69 14.47 -13.71
C ARG A 92 6.55 14.64 -15.22
N TYR A 93 5.44 14.18 -15.76
CA TYR A 93 5.02 14.36 -17.15
C TYR A 93 3.52 14.71 -17.14
N ASP A 94 3.05 15.34 -18.21
CA ASP A 94 1.63 15.61 -18.39
C ASP A 94 0.94 14.40 -19.04
N GLU A 95 1.63 13.74 -19.98
CA GLU A 95 1.16 12.55 -20.68
C GLU A 95 2.33 11.59 -20.94
N MET A 96 2.08 10.28 -20.87
CA MET A 96 3.07 9.24 -21.13
C MET A 96 2.38 8.01 -21.74
N LYS A 97 2.10 8.14 -23.04
CA LYS A 97 1.35 7.16 -23.83
C LYS A 97 2.20 6.52 -24.91
N PHE A 98 2.03 5.22 -25.10
CA PHE A 98 2.74 4.44 -26.11
C PHE A 98 1.74 3.74 -27.01
N TYR A 99 1.82 3.97 -28.31
CA TYR A 99 1.09 3.18 -29.31
C TYR A 99 2.09 2.24 -29.95
N ILE A 100 1.93 0.93 -29.78
CA ILE A 100 2.90 -0.06 -30.22
C ILE A 100 2.24 -0.99 -31.23
N THR A 101 2.85 -1.09 -32.40
CA THR A 101 2.40 -1.93 -33.51
C THR A 101 3.36 -3.10 -33.69
N ALA A 102 2.81 -4.31 -33.80
CA ALA A 102 3.54 -5.51 -34.19
C ALA A 102 2.63 -6.48 -34.96
N PRO A 103 3.18 -7.37 -35.80
CA PRO A 103 2.38 -8.39 -36.51
C PRO A 103 1.68 -9.36 -35.56
N VAL A 104 2.31 -9.71 -34.43
CA VAL A 104 1.78 -10.64 -33.42
C VAL A 104 2.37 -10.38 -32.04
N PHE A 105 1.58 -10.58 -31.00
CA PHE A 105 2.02 -10.53 -29.60
C PHE A 105 1.89 -11.91 -28.96
N LYS A 106 3.02 -12.49 -28.52
CA LYS A 106 3.07 -13.76 -27.79
C LYS A 106 3.09 -13.56 -26.28
N GLN A 107 3.57 -12.41 -25.80
CA GLN A 107 3.66 -12.14 -24.37
C GLN A 107 3.38 -10.68 -23.99
N ILE A 108 2.54 -10.46 -22.99
CA ILE A 108 2.26 -9.13 -22.41
C ILE A 108 2.53 -9.22 -20.90
N ASN A 109 3.62 -8.61 -20.44
CA ASN A 109 3.99 -8.55 -19.04
C ASN A 109 3.76 -7.14 -18.49
N ILE A 110 2.97 -7.02 -17.43
CA ILE A 110 2.56 -5.74 -16.85
C ILE A 110 2.87 -5.77 -15.35
N SER A 111 3.58 -4.74 -14.91
CA SER A 111 4.02 -4.60 -13.54
C SER A 111 3.90 -3.15 -13.06
N GLY A 112 3.84 -2.96 -11.73
CA GLY A 112 3.71 -1.63 -11.12
C GLY A 112 2.36 -0.97 -11.42
N ALA A 113 2.27 0.35 -11.26
CA ALA A 113 1.09 1.12 -11.66
C ALA A 113 1.15 1.34 -13.18
N SER A 114 0.65 0.42 -14.01
CA SER A 114 0.67 0.58 -15.47
C SER A 114 -0.67 0.13 -16.06
N GLU A 115 -1.10 0.73 -17.18
CA GLU A 115 -2.30 0.36 -17.91
C GLU A 115 -1.96 -0.11 -19.34
N VAL A 116 -2.55 -1.23 -19.79
CA VAL A 116 -2.41 -1.73 -21.17
C VAL A 116 -3.77 -1.97 -21.81
N LYS A 117 -3.96 -1.54 -23.06
CA LYS A 117 -5.21 -1.65 -23.83
C LYS A 117 -4.96 -2.18 -25.24
N THR A 118 -5.90 -2.95 -25.77
CA THR A 118 -5.98 -3.32 -27.19
C THR A 118 -7.35 -2.94 -27.77
N PRO A 119 -7.62 -1.66 -28.03
CA PRO A 119 -8.96 -1.20 -28.42
C PRO A 119 -9.46 -1.87 -29.71
N GLU A 120 -8.59 -2.03 -30.71
CA GLU A 120 -8.92 -2.64 -32.01
C GLU A 120 -8.86 -4.18 -31.99
N GLY A 121 -8.43 -4.77 -30.88
CA GLY A 121 -8.17 -6.20 -30.78
C GLY A 121 -6.80 -6.60 -31.29
N ILE A 122 -6.29 -7.73 -30.77
CA ILE A 122 -5.05 -8.35 -31.25
C ILE A 122 -5.30 -9.81 -31.63
N LYS A 123 -4.56 -10.32 -32.62
CA LYS A 123 -4.74 -11.70 -33.12
C LYS A 123 -3.44 -12.51 -33.17
N GLY A 124 -3.57 -13.82 -32.98
CA GLY A 124 -2.45 -14.76 -33.05
C GLY A 124 -2.83 -16.17 -32.62
N ASP A 125 -1.83 -17.01 -32.33
CA ASP A 125 -2.07 -18.41 -31.98
C ASP A 125 -1.97 -18.64 -30.46
N HIS A 126 -0.88 -18.18 -29.83
CA HIS A 126 -0.63 -18.31 -28.39
C HIS A 126 -0.32 -16.95 -27.76
N LEU A 127 -1.01 -16.61 -26.67
CA LEU A 127 -0.77 -15.38 -25.90
C LEU A 127 -0.60 -15.68 -24.41
N LYS A 128 0.48 -15.17 -23.82
CA LYS A 128 0.66 -15.15 -22.37
C LYS A 128 0.53 -13.73 -21.83
N VAL A 129 -0.43 -13.49 -20.95
CA VAL A 129 -0.62 -12.21 -20.24
C VAL A 129 -0.28 -12.40 -18.77
N THR A 130 0.63 -11.58 -18.25
CA THR A 130 0.99 -11.56 -16.82
C THR A 130 0.76 -10.16 -16.27
N CYS A 131 -0.12 -10.02 -15.29
CA CYS A 131 -0.49 -8.77 -14.65
C CYS A 131 -0.14 -8.86 -13.15
N SER A 132 0.69 -7.95 -12.66
CA SER A 132 1.20 -7.99 -11.27
C SER A 132 1.43 -6.61 -10.66
N GLY A 133 1.26 -6.49 -9.33
CA GLY A 133 1.46 -5.24 -8.62
C GLY A 133 0.16 -4.45 -8.45
N ALA A 134 0.07 -3.25 -9.03
CA ALA A 134 -1.08 -2.35 -8.97
C ALA A 134 -1.49 -1.94 -10.40
N SER A 135 -1.57 -2.94 -11.28
CA SER A 135 -1.69 -2.77 -12.74
C SER A 135 -3.09 -3.12 -13.25
N GLU A 136 -3.48 -2.48 -14.35
CA GLU A 136 -4.75 -2.73 -15.04
C GLU A 136 -4.50 -3.09 -16.50
N ALA A 137 -5.24 -4.04 -17.06
CA ALA A 137 -5.16 -4.36 -18.48
C ALA A 137 -6.53 -4.69 -19.07
N LYS A 138 -6.82 -4.13 -20.24
CA LYS A 138 -8.06 -4.35 -21.01
C LYS A 138 -7.69 -4.88 -22.39
N ILE A 139 -7.70 -6.20 -22.53
CA ILE A 139 -7.22 -6.87 -23.74
C ILE A 139 -8.39 -7.49 -24.51
N ASN A 140 -8.76 -6.86 -25.62
CA ASN A 140 -9.55 -7.47 -26.68
C ASN A 140 -8.64 -8.35 -27.55
N LEU A 141 -8.98 -9.62 -27.75
CA LEU A 141 -8.11 -10.61 -28.39
C LEU A 141 -8.87 -11.65 -29.22
N ASP A 142 -8.19 -12.20 -30.23
CA ASP A 142 -8.59 -13.38 -31.01
C ASP A 142 -7.40 -14.35 -31.13
N TYR A 143 -7.34 -15.32 -30.20
CA TYR A 143 -6.20 -16.25 -30.08
C TYR A 143 -6.66 -17.68 -29.85
N ASN A 144 -5.96 -18.69 -30.37
CA ASN A 144 -6.30 -20.08 -30.07
C ASN A 144 -6.11 -20.42 -28.59
N ASN A 145 -4.99 -20.03 -28.00
CA ASN A 145 -4.62 -20.36 -26.62
C ASN A 145 -4.17 -19.12 -25.84
N VAL A 146 -4.80 -18.87 -24.69
CA VAL A 146 -4.48 -17.76 -23.79
C VAL A 146 -4.09 -18.28 -22.42
N VAL A 147 -2.94 -17.83 -21.91
CA VAL A 147 -2.51 -18.05 -20.53
C VAL A 147 -2.50 -16.72 -19.79
N ALA A 148 -3.37 -16.58 -18.79
CA ALA A 148 -3.49 -15.39 -17.97
C ALA A 148 -2.98 -15.66 -16.55
N THR A 149 -2.03 -14.86 -16.08
CA THR A 149 -1.58 -14.86 -14.68
C THR A 149 -1.84 -13.49 -14.08
N VAL A 150 -2.63 -13.43 -13.00
CA VAL A 150 -2.97 -12.20 -12.28
C VAL A 150 -2.57 -12.34 -10.82
N SER A 151 -1.82 -11.38 -10.30
CA SER A 151 -1.34 -11.39 -8.92
C SER A 151 -1.19 -9.99 -8.33
N GLY A 152 -1.17 -9.86 -7.01
CA GLY A 152 -1.15 -8.54 -6.35
C GLY A 152 -2.53 -7.87 -6.37
N ALA A 153 -2.56 -6.53 -6.35
CA ALA A 153 -3.75 -5.68 -6.45
C ALA A 153 -3.99 -5.27 -7.92
N SER A 154 -4.06 -6.26 -8.81
CA SER A 154 -4.15 -6.07 -10.26
C SER A 154 -5.50 -6.50 -10.82
N GLU A 155 -5.93 -5.83 -11.90
CA GLU A 155 -7.13 -6.15 -12.67
C GLU A 155 -6.76 -6.53 -14.11
N LEU A 156 -7.30 -7.64 -14.61
CA LEU A 156 -7.17 -8.06 -16.00
C LEU A 156 -8.56 -8.30 -16.60
N LYS A 157 -8.95 -7.48 -17.58
CA LYS A 157 -10.15 -7.67 -18.40
C LYS A 157 -9.78 -8.26 -19.76
N LEU A 158 -10.40 -9.39 -20.11
CA LEU A 158 -10.25 -10.06 -21.40
C LEU A 158 -11.60 -10.10 -22.14
N SER A 159 -11.59 -9.80 -23.43
CA SER A 159 -12.75 -9.87 -24.32
C SER A 159 -12.35 -10.41 -25.70
N GLY A 160 -13.33 -10.82 -26.52
CA GLY A 160 -13.08 -11.34 -27.87
C GLY A 160 -13.26 -12.86 -27.94
N ASN A 161 -12.37 -13.59 -28.60
CA ASN A 161 -12.51 -15.04 -28.84
C ASN A 161 -11.24 -15.83 -28.48
N THR A 162 -11.42 -17.02 -27.90
CA THR A 162 -10.35 -18.00 -27.76
C THR A 162 -10.84 -19.44 -27.74
N THR A 163 -9.98 -20.40 -28.10
CA THR A 163 -10.31 -21.82 -27.94
C THR A 163 -10.08 -22.29 -26.50
N SER A 164 -8.94 -21.90 -25.91
CA SER A 164 -8.52 -22.35 -24.57
C SER A 164 -7.99 -21.21 -23.72
N LEU A 165 -8.54 -21.06 -22.51
CA LEU A 165 -8.05 -20.15 -21.48
C LEU A 165 -7.49 -20.94 -20.30
N VAL A 166 -6.24 -20.65 -19.91
CA VAL A 166 -5.66 -21.08 -18.64
C VAL A 166 -5.42 -19.84 -17.77
N ALA A 167 -6.14 -19.73 -16.66
CA ALA A 167 -6.11 -18.58 -15.77
C ALA A 167 -5.57 -18.95 -14.39
N ASN A 168 -4.58 -18.21 -13.90
CA ASN A 168 -4.05 -18.32 -12.54
C ASN A 168 -4.20 -16.97 -11.84
N ALA A 169 -5.02 -16.92 -10.79
CA ALA A 169 -5.27 -15.70 -10.02
C ALA A 169 -4.90 -15.90 -8.55
N SER A 170 -4.04 -15.02 -8.03
CA SER A 170 -3.53 -15.09 -6.66
C SER A 170 -3.48 -13.71 -5.99
N GLY A 171 -3.45 -13.65 -4.66
CA GLY A 171 -3.48 -12.38 -3.93
C GLY A 171 -4.85 -11.70 -3.98
N ALA A 172 -4.89 -10.37 -3.98
CA ALA A 172 -6.11 -9.55 -4.06
C ALA A 172 -6.39 -9.09 -5.52
N SER A 173 -6.39 -10.06 -6.44
CA SER A 173 -6.47 -9.81 -7.88
C SER A 173 -7.86 -10.08 -8.47
N GLU A 174 -8.18 -9.41 -9.58
CA GLU A 174 -9.44 -9.59 -10.31
C GLU A 174 -9.19 -9.94 -11.78
N LEU A 175 -9.80 -11.03 -12.25
CA LEU A 175 -9.83 -11.45 -13.65
C LEU A 175 -11.25 -11.35 -14.20
N LYS A 176 -11.48 -10.46 -15.16
CA LYS A 176 -12.77 -10.25 -15.85
C LYS A 176 -12.68 -10.75 -17.30
N ALA A 177 -12.87 -12.04 -17.51
CA ALA A 177 -12.92 -12.71 -18.81
C ALA A 177 -14.33 -13.22 -19.18
N GLY A 178 -15.39 -12.68 -18.59
CA GLY A 178 -16.77 -13.07 -18.89
C GLY A 178 -17.23 -12.69 -20.31
N GLU A 179 -16.59 -11.67 -20.90
CA GLU A 179 -16.80 -11.20 -22.28
C GLU A 179 -15.88 -11.90 -23.30
N LEU A 180 -15.04 -12.85 -22.87
CA LEU A 180 -14.15 -13.61 -23.74
C LEU A 180 -14.81 -14.93 -24.16
N ASN A 181 -15.28 -15.04 -25.40
CA ASN A 181 -15.89 -16.27 -25.91
C ASN A 181 -14.86 -17.40 -25.94
N THR A 182 -15.01 -18.36 -25.04
CA THR A 182 -14.00 -19.42 -24.81
C THR A 182 -14.64 -20.80 -24.93
N ARG A 183 -14.02 -21.76 -25.62
CA ARG A 183 -14.52 -23.16 -25.62
C ARG A 183 -14.20 -23.88 -24.31
N THR A 184 -12.94 -23.82 -23.87
CA THR A 184 -12.49 -24.47 -22.63
C THR A 184 -11.74 -23.50 -21.72
N SER A 185 -12.11 -23.46 -20.44
CA SER A 185 -11.45 -22.64 -19.42
C SER A 185 -10.92 -23.50 -18.27
N VAL A 186 -9.68 -23.28 -17.87
CA VAL A 186 -9.06 -23.85 -16.67
C VAL A 186 -8.67 -22.70 -15.73
N VAL A 187 -9.23 -22.65 -14.53
CA VAL A 187 -9.05 -21.52 -13.60
C VAL A 187 -8.52 -21.99 -12.25
N ASN A 188 -7.36 -21.49 -11.85
CA ASN A 188 -6.81 -21.68 -10.50
C ASN A 188 -6.87 -20.36 -9.74
N ALA A 189 -7.72 -20.29 -8.72
CA ALA A 189 -7.91 -19.11 -7.89
C ALA A 189 -7.46 -19.39 -6.44
N SER A 190 -6.59 -18.53 -5.90
CA SER A 190 -6.07 -18.64 -4.54
C SER A 190 -5.94 -17.28 -3.84
N GLY A 191 -5.92 -17.26 -2.51
CA GLY A 191 -5.80 -16.03 -1.74
C GLY A 191 -7.15 -15.32 -1.56
N ALA A 192 -7.31 -14.12 -2.12
CA ALA A 192 -8.53 -13.30 -2.08
C ALA A 192 -8.92 -12.83 -3.49
N SER A 193 -8.73 -13.69 -4.50
CA SER A 193 -8.92 -13.36 -5.91
C SER A 193 -10.35 -13.59 -6.40
N GLU A 194 -10.81 -12.76 -7.33
CA GLU A 194 -12.12 -12.90 -8.01
C GLU A 194 -11.89 -13.15 -9.51
N CYS A 195 -12.39 -14.27 -10.02
CA CYS A 195 -12.34 -14.62 -11.44
C CYS A 195 -13.76 -14.71 -11.99
N PHE A 196 -14.04 -14.00 -13.07
CA PHE A 196 -15.26 -14.13 -13.87
C PHE A 196 -14.86 -14.56 -15.28
N VAL A 197 -15.24 -15.77 -15.71
CA VAL A 197 -14.81 -16.35 -17.00
C VAL A 197 -15.99 -16.77 -17.85
N ASN A 198 -15.75 -17.16 -19.09
CA ASN A 198 -16.73 -17.81 -19.95
C ASN A 198 -16.19 -19.18 -20.38
N ALA A 199 -17.07 -20.15 -20.61
CA ALA A 199 -16.75 -21.42 -21.26
C ALA A 199 -18.00 -22.00 -21.93
N VAL A 200 -17.86 -22.48 -23.16
CA VAL A 200 -18.94 -23.16 -23.91
C VAL A 200 -18.97 -24.65 -23.61
N ASP A 201 -17.83 -25.33 -23.76
CA ASP A 201 -17.74 -26.78 -23.64
C ASP A 201 -17.36 -27.20 -22.21
N ASN A 202 -16.19 -26.78 -21.72
CA ASN A 202 -15.65 -27.27 -20.45
C ASN A 202 -15.12 -26.14 -19.57
N LEU A 203 -15.49 -26.15 -18.29
CA LEU A 203 -14.89 -25.31 -17.27
C LEU A 203 -14.30 -26.19 -16.17
N THR A 204 -12.99 -26.16 -16.00
CA THR A 204 -12.31 -26.73 -14.83
C THR A 204 -11.87 -25.61 -13.91
N TYR A 205 -12.17 -25.69 -12.62
CA TYR A 205 -11.63 -24.71 -11.68
C TYR A 205 -11.24 -25.28 -10.32
N THR A 206 -10.21 -24.66 -9.74
CA THR A 206 -9.70 -24.92 -8.39
C THR A 206 -9.80 -23.62 -7.60
N VAL A 207 -10.40 -23.66 -6.42
CA VAL A 207 -10.49 -22.49 -5.53
C VAL A 207 -9.88 -22.84 -4.17
N SER A 208 -9.05 -21.95 -3.67
CA SER A 208 -8.51 -22.02 -2.30
C SER A 208 -8.51 -20.64 -1.63
N GLY A 209 -8.47 -20.61 -0.30
CA GLY A 209 -8.56 -19.34 0.44
C GLY A 209 -9.95 -18.71 0.38
N SER A 210 -10.00 -17.38 0.24
CA SER A 210 -11.22 -16.56 0.09
C SER A 210 -11.54 -16.23 -1.36
N SER A 211 -10.97 -16.95 -2.32
CA SER A 211 -11.17 -16.69 -3.75
C SER A 211 -12.58 -17.07 -4.24
N THR A 212 -13.00 -16.47 -5.35
CA THR A 212 -14.30 -16.73 -5.99
C THR A 212 -14.11 -16.93 -7.50
N VAL A 213 -14.76 -17.94 -8.08
CA VAL A 213 -14.85 -18.13 -9.53
C VAL A 213 -16.33 -18.07 -9.93
N ARG A 214 -16.66 -17.22 -10.91
CA ARG A 214 -17.98 -17.09 -11.55
C ARG A 214 -17.83 -17.33 -13.05
N TYR A 215 -18.92 -17.72 -13.70
CA TYR A 215 -18.96 -17.90 -15.15
C TYR A 215 -20.16 -17.18 -15.78
N SER A 216 -20.00 -16.65 -17.00
CA SER A 216 -21.02 -15.84 -17.67
C SER A 216 -22.19 -16.66 -18.23
N GLN A 217 -21.95 -17.90 -18.62
CA GLN A 217 -22.96 -18.85 -19.09
C GLN A 217 -22.62 -20.26 -18.61
N LYS A 218 -23.61 -21.15 -18.56
CA LYS A 218 -23.41 -22.53 -18.13
C LYS A 218 -22.70 -23.35 -19.23
N PRO A 219 -21.48 -23.88 -18.99
CA PRO A 219 -20.82 -24.77 -19.94
C PRO A 219 -21.47 -26.17 -19.95
N LYS A 220 -21.19 -26.96 -20.99
CA LYS A 220 -21.66 -28.36 -21.07
C LYS A 220 -21.15 -29.21 -19.90
N THR A 221 -19.89 -29.01 -19.50
CA THR A 221 -19.25 -29.72 -18.39
C THR A 221 -18.56 -28.74 -17.43
N VAL A 222 -18.76 -28.94 -16.13
CA VAL A 222 -18.02 -28.24 -15.07
C VAL A 222 -17.28 -29.26 -14.21
N ILE A 223 -15.97 -29.08 -14.04
CA ILE A 223 -15.12 -29.91 -13.18
C ILE A 223 -14.58 -29.04 -12.05
N ILE A 224 -14.86 -29.42 -10.81
CA ILE A 224 -14.40 -28.71 -9.61
C ILE A 224 -13.28 -29.53 -8.99
N GLN A 225 -12.07 -28.99 -8.98
CA GLN A 225 -10.91 -29.66 -8.37
C GLN A 225 -10.72 -29.13 -6.95
N ASN A 226 -11.19 -29.88 -5.96
CA ASN A 226 -10.88 -29.63 -4.56
C ASN A 226 -9.69 -30.49 -4.12
N ASN A 227 -8.74 -29.90 -3.38
CA ASN A 227 -7.62 -30.62 -2.74
C ASN A 227 -8.05 -31.62 -1.64
N LYS A 228 -9.35 -31.92 -1.53
CA LYS A 228 -9.90 -33.06 -0.78
C LYS A 228 -10.76 -33.86 -1.76
N LYS A 229 -10.15 -34.89 -2.37
CA LYS A 229 -10.73 -35.86 -3.32
C LYS A 229 -11.45 -35.26 -4.54
N THR A 230 -10.95 -35.60 -5.71
CA THR A 230 -11.55 -35.31 -7.02
C THR A 230 -12.97 -35.88 -7.08
N GLU A 231 -14.00 -35.04 -6.95
CA GLU A 231 -15.36 -35.43 -7.30
C GLU A 231 -15.55 -35.28 -8.81
N LYS A 232 -15.52 -36.42 -9.50
CA LYS A 232 -15.98 -36.54 -10.88
C LYS A 232 -17.50 -36.40 -10.85
N ILE A 233 -18.02 -35.21 -11.12
CA ILE A 233 -19.47 -35.02 -11.31
C ILE A 233 -19.81 -35.53 -12.72
N VAL A 234 -20.38 -36.73 -12.76
CA VAL A 234 -21.06 -37.29 -13.93
C VAL A 234 -22.48 -36.73 -13.94
N VAL A 235 -22.86 -36.07 -15.02
CA VAL A 235 -24.25 -35.65 -15.25
C VAL A 235 -25.04 -36.88 -15.67
N PHE A 236 -25.96 -37.34 -14.83
CA PHE A 236 -27.04 -38.23 -15.26
C PHE A 236 -28.23 -37.39 -15.73
N ASN A 237 -28.71 -37.73 -16.91
CA ASN A 237 -30.09 -37.45 -17.31
C ASN A 237 -31.04 -38.25 -16.42
N ASP A 238 -32.17 -37.62 -16.13
CA ASP A 238 -33.51 -38.20 -16.04
C ASP A 238 -34.24 -38.26 -14.68
N THR A 239 -35.53 -37.95 -14.84
CA THR A 239 -36.78 -37.94 -14.07
C THR A 239 -36.90 -38.43 -12.62
N THR A 240 -37.72 -37.65 -11.89
CA THR A 240 -38.72 -37.99 -10.85
C THR A 240 -38.31 -38.78 -9.60
N THR A 241 -38.57 -38.21 -8.42
CA THR A 241 -39.50 -38.76 -7.40
C THR A 241 -39.62 -37.78 -6.21
N GLY A 242 -40.83 -37.72 -5.61
CA GLY A 242 -41.30 -36.59 -4.81
C GLY A 242 -41.17 -36.70 -3.28
N ALA A 243 -41.69 -35.69 -2.58
CA ALA A 243 -41.82 -35.65 -1.12
C ALA A 243 -43.05 -34.81 -0.69
N ARG A 244 -43.67 -35.21 0.44
CA ARG A 244 -45.00 -34.83 0.93
C ARG A 244 -45.06 -33.51 1.72
N TYR A 245 -46.24 -32.88 1.73
CA TYR A 245 -46.61 -31.62 2.38
C TYR A 245 -47.34 -31.82 3.73
N ASN A 246 -47.23 -30.82 4.63
CA ASN A 246 -48.22 -30.50 5.66
C ASN A 246 -48.31 -28.96 5.82
N LYS A 247 -49.53 -28.42 6.00
CA LYS A 247 -49.89 -27.01 5.90
C LYS A 247 -50.59 -26.52 7.18
N TYR A 248 -50.23 -25.33 7.71
CA TYR A 248 -51.02 -24.30 8.45
C TYR A 248 -50.06 -23.15 8.87
N SER A 249 -50.40 -21.87 9.04
CA SER A 249 -51.20 -20.90 8.26
C SER A 249 -50.49 -19.53 8.39
N ASP A 250 -49.61 -19.19 7.45
CA ASP A 250 -49.10 -17.82 7.15
C ASP A 250 -47.59 -17.59 7.27
N THR A 251 -46.82 -18.48 7.93
CA THR A 251 -45.36 -18.49 7.72
C THR A 251 -44.79 -19.89 7.93
N THR A 252 -44.08 -20.40 6.92
CA THR A 252 -43.38 -21.69 7.03
C THR A 252 -41.89 -21.43 7.20
N ASN A 253 -41.33 -21.85 8.33
CA ASN A 253 -39.90 -21.75 8.61
C ASN A 253 -39.28 -23.15 8.66
N VAL A 254 -38.35 -23.43 7.76
CA VAL A 254 -37.66 -24.72 7.67
C VAL A 254 -36.18 -24.52 7.91
N LYS A 255 -35.67 -25.11 9.00
CA LYS A 255 -34.25 -25.14 9.34
C LYS A 255 -33.67 -26.53 9.15
N VAL A 256 -32.64 -26.62 8.31
CA VAL A 256 -31.85 -27.85 8.13
C VAL A 256 -30.37 -27.47 8.20
N GLY A 257 -29.75 -27.63 9.38
CA GLY A 257 -28.38 -27.19 9.61
C GLY A 257 -28.21 -25.66 9.51
N GLY A 258 -27.28 -25.19 8.68
CA GLY A 258 -27.04 -23.76 8.42
C GLY A 258 -27.96 -23.13 7.35
N LEU A 259 -28.91 -23.90 6.82
CA LEU A 259 -29.91 -23.46 5.85
C LEU A 259 -31.18 -23.03 6.59
N ASN A 260 -31.61 -21.80 6.36
CA ASN A 260 -32.85 -21.25 6.92
C ASN A 260 -33.75 -20.80 5.77
N VAL A 261 -34.91 -21.45 5.63
CA VAL A 261 -35.89 -21.13 4.59
C VAL A 261 -37.13 -20.55 5.25
N GLU A 262 -37.46 -19.32 4.89
CA GLU A 262 -38.61 -18.58 5.42
C GLU A 262 -39.56 -18.24 4.28
N VAL A 263 -40.76 -18.81 4.32
CA VAL A 263 -41.83 -18.56 3.35
C VAL A 263 -42.91 -17.78 4.07
N ILE A 264 -43.11 -16.52 3.69
CA ILE A 264 -44.18 -15.66 4.16
C ILE A 264 -45.31 -15.77 3.14
N ASP A 265 -46.51 -16.12 3.56
CA ASP A 265 -47.63 -16.29 2.63
C ASP A 265 -48.04 -14.94 2.03
N SER A 266 -48.18 -14.91 0.71
CA SER A 266 -48.64 -13.76 -0.10
C SER A 266 -47.76 -12.50 -0.05
N ASP A 267 -46.47 -12.57 -0.41
CA ASP A 267 -45.75 -11.46 -1.10
C ASP A 267 -44.24 -11.71 -1.30
N THR A 268 -43.58 -12.60 -0.51
CA THR A 268 -42.15 -12.93 -0.71
C THR A 268 -41.70 -14.30 -0.16
N THR A 269 -40.90 -15.03 -0.94
CA THR A 269 -40.13 -16.20 -0.50
C THR A 269 -38.68 -15.81 -0.19
N LYS A 270 -38.19 -16.08 1.04
CA LYS A 270 -36.81 -15.81 1.43
C LYS A 270 -36.04 -17.09 1.74
N VAL A 271 -34.98 -17.34 0.98
CA VAL A 271 -34.09 -18.50 1.18
C VAL A 271 -32.73 -18.01 1.64
N THR A 272 -32.39 -18.20 2.92
CA THR A 272 -31.09 -17.81 3.45
C THR A 272 -30.17 -19.02 3.57
N VAL A 273 -29.06 -18.98 2.82
CA VAL A 273 -27.98 -19.98 2.87
C VAL A 273 -26.69 -19.29 3.30
N GLY A 274 -26.32 -19.43 4.57
CA GLY A 274 -25.14 -18.76 5.12
C GLY A 274 -25.23 -17.22 5.09
N SER A 275 -24.35 -16.57 4.33
CA SER A 275 -24.31 -15.10 4.16
C SER A 275 -25.08 -14.60 2.93
N HIS A 276 -25.92 -15.42 2.32
CA HIS A 276 -26.70 -15.05 1.14
C HIS A 276 -28.18 -15.32 1.40
N THR A 277 -29.02 -14.35 1.06
CA THR A 277 -30.48 -14.43 1.07
C THR A 277 -30.97 -14.25 -0.35
N LEU A 278 -31.67 -15.24 -0.85
CA LEU A 278 -32.46 -15.13 -2.06
C LEU A 278 -33.84 -14.61 -1.67
N VAL A 279 -34.24 -13.46 -2.19
CA VAL A 279 -35.60 -12.92 -2.05
C VAL A 279 -36.29 -13.08 -3.38
N VAL A 280 -37.37 -13.86 -3.42
CA VAL A 280 -38.23 -14.01 -4.59
C VAL A 280 -39.54 -13.31 -4.27
N SER A 281 -39.81 -12.22 -4.97
CA SER A 281 -41.08 -11.50 -4.91
C SER A 281 -42.15 -12.23 -5.73
N ASP A 282 -43.42 -12.00 -5.39
CA ASP A 282 -44.56 -12.67 -6.01
C ASP A 282 -44.77 -12.33 -7.50
N ASP A 283 -44.16 -11.24 -7.97
CA ASP A 283 -44.07 -10.86 -9.40
C ASP A 283 -42.96 -11.62 -10.17
N GLY A 284 -42.31 -12.59 -9.52
CA GLY A 284 -41.23 -13.39 -10.11
C GLY A 284 -39.87 -12.68 -10.09
N ASN A 285 -39.75 -11.51 -9.45
CA ASN A 285 -38.46 -10.85 -9.31
C ASN A 285 -37.57 -11.58 -8.31
N VAL A 286 -36.36 -11.91 -8.76
CA VAL A 286 -35.35 -12.61 -7.95
C VAL A 286 -34.26 -11.62 -7.55
N LYS A 287 -34.12 -11.35 -6.26
CA LYS A 287 -33.04 -10.55 -5.68
C LYS A 287 -32.10 -11.42 -4.86
N TRP A 288 -30.81 -11.35 -5.22
CA TRP A 288 -29.73 -11.93 -4.43
C TRP A 288 -29.17 -10.88 -3.49
N GLU A 289 -29.40 -11.06 -2.19
CA GLU A 289 -28.84 -10.21 -1.15
C GLU A 289 -27.72 -10.96 -0.43
N ARG A 290 -26.54 -10.36 -0.35
CA ARG A 290 -25.48 -10.89 0.52
C ARG A 290 -25.64 -10.30 1.92
N ASN A 291 -26.09 -11.10 2.87
CA ASN A 291 -25.99 -10.84 4.30
C ASN A 291 -24.51 -10.76 4.71
N ARG A 292 -23.87 -9.61 4.48
CA ARG A 292 -22.57 -9.32 5.09
C ARG A 292 -22.79 -9.22 6.59
N ALA A 293 -22.53 -10.30 7.31
CA ALA A 293 -22.45 -10.25 8.75
C ALA A 293 -21.45 -9.13 9.10
N PRO A 294 -21.84 -8.15 9.92
CA PRO A 294 -20.95 -7.05 10.22
C PRO A 294 -19.69 -7.62 10.87
N LYS A 295 -18.54 -7.08 10.49
CA LYS A 295 -17.24 -7.38 11.13
C LYS A 295 -16.69 -6.07 11.67
N PHE A 296 -16.17 -6.14 12.88
CA PHE A 296 -15.41 -5.04 13.44
C PHE A 296 -14.06 -5.01 12.72
N ASP A 297 -13.71 -3.85 12.21
CA ASP A 297 -12.58 -3.64 11.30
C ASP A 297 -11.91 -2.35 11.77
N GLY A 298 -10.78 -2.50 12.46
CA GLY A 298 -10.06 -1.40 13.08
C GLY A 298 -9.35 -0.53 12.06
N HIS A 299 -8.83 0.62 12.51
CA HIS A 299 -8.14 1.58 11.64
C HIS A 299 -6.69 1.82 12.09
N TRP A 300 -6.02 0.80 12.64
CA TRP A 300 -4.64 0.89 13.12
C TRP A 300 -3.61 0.36 12.14
N GLY A 301 -3.90 -0.76 11.46
CA GLY A 301 -3.02 -1.38 10.48
C GLY A 301 -2.67 -0.44 9.33
N GLY A 302 -1.41 -0.45 8.89
CA GLY A 302 -0.96 0.40 7.78
C GLY A 302 0.34 1.18 7.99
N VAL A 303 0.49 2.25 7.20
CA VAL A 303 1.63 3.20 7.29
C VAL A 303 1.18 4.53 7.86
N GLU A 304 1.89 4.99 8.88
CA GLU A 304 1.67 6.27 9.54
C GLU A 304 2.89 7.18 9.40
N ILE A 305 2.63 8.47 9.18
CA ILE A 305 3.66 9.51 9.23
C ILE A 305 3.19 10.63 10.14
N GLY A 306 4.10 11.18 10.92
CA GLY A 306 3.80 12.28 11.82
C GLY A 306 5.01 13.08 12.22
N LEU A 307 4.75 14.12 13.00
CA LEU A 307 5.75 14.86 13.75
C LEU A 307 5.90 14.20 15.12
N ASN A 308 7.10 14.25 15.68
CA ASN A 308 7.34 13.80 17.04
C ASN A 308 8.26 14.76 17.80
N GLY A 309 8.17 14.67 19.11
CA GLY A 309 8.90 15.53 20.01
C GLY A 309 8.82 15.04 21.44
N TYR A 310 9.17 15.92 22.36
CA TYR A 310 9.00 15.69 23.79
C TYR A 310 8.74 17.01 24.51
N VAL A 311 8.11 16.91 25.67
CA VAL A 311 7.75 18.02 26.56
C VAL A 311 8.08 17.68 28.00
N THR A 312 8.18 18.69 28.86
CA THR A 312 8.29 18.52 30.32
C THR A 312 6.96 18.04 30.94
N PRO A 313 6.92 17.72 32.25
CA PRO A 313 5.66 17.37 32.94
C PRO A 313 4.58 18.47 32.82
N ASP A 314 5.00 19.73 32.71
CA ASP A 314 4.13 20.90 32.57
C ASP A 314 3.72 21.20 31.12
N PHE A 315 3.94 20.25 30.19
CA PHE A 315 3.64 20.39 28.76
C PHE A 315 4.34 21.56 28.06
N ASN A 316 5.49 21.99 28.56
CA ASN A 316 6.30 23.04 27.94
C ASN A 316 7.53 22.47 27.21
N THR A 317 8.20 23.33 26.45
CA THR A 317 9.48 23.04 25.78
C THR A 317 10.64 23.80 26.41
N ASP A 318 10.44 24.31 27.63
CA ASP A 318 11.39 25.14 28.34
C ASP A 318 11.98 24.32 29.49
N TRP A 319 13.25 23.93 29.34
CA TRP A 319 14.00 23.19 30.33
C TRP A 319 15.24 23.96 30.76
N ALA A 320 15.88 23.50 31.83
CA ALA A 320 17.07 24.14 32.36
C ALA A 320 18.14 24.33 31.27
N PRO A 321 18.92 25.44 31.28
CA PRO A 321 19.93 25.74 30.25
C PRO A 321 20.93 24.60 29.99
N GLU A 322 21.18 23.77 31.00
CA GLU A 322 22.04 22.59 30.88
C GLU A 322 21.50 21.50 29.94
N TYR A 323 20.20 21.49 29.65
CA TYR A 323 19.56 20.57 28.70
C TYR A 323 19.24 21.22 27.34
N ASP A 324 19.66 22.47 27.11
CA ASP A 324 19.40 23.22 25.87
C ASP A 324 19.83 22.44 24.59
N TYR A 325 20.80 21.54 24.72
CA TYR A 325 21.25 20.66 23.65
C TYR A 325 20.18 19.70 23.11
N LEU A 326 19.08 19.49 23.85
CA LEU A 326 17.92 18.71 23.45
C LEU A 326 16.90 19.51 22.64
N ASN A 327 17.12 20.80 22.37
CA ASN A 327 16.16 21.58 21.59
C ASN A 327 15.96 21.02 20.18
N LEU A 328 14.70 20.87 19.79
CA LEU A 328 14.30 20.20 18.56
C LEU A 328 13.86 21.18 17.47
N ARG A 329 14.22 20.85 16.24
CA ARG A 329 13.53 21.31 15.02
C ARG A 329 12.33 20.40 14.81
N TYR A 330 11.19 20.79 15.37
CA TYR A 330 9.97 19.99 15.31
C TYR A 330 9.55 19.69 13.86
N GLU A 331 9.71 20.64 12.95
CA GLU A 331 9.38 20.49 11.52
C GLU A 331 10.26 19.47 10.78
N LYS A 332 11.37 19.02 11.41
CA LYS A 332 12.27 17.97 10.90
C LYS A 332 12.32 16.74 11.81
N SER A 333 11.51 16.71 12.86
CA SER A 333 11.41 15.60 13.79
C SER A 333 10.23 14.73 13.38
N LEU A 334 10.53 13.71 12.58
CA LEU A 334 9.53 12.87 11.92
C LEU A 334 9.44 11.50 12.60
N ALA A 335 8.20 11.08 12.84
CA ALA A 335 7.84 9.71 13.15
C ALA A 335 7.31 9.00 11.91
N VAL A 336 7.73 7.75 11.73
CA VAL A 336 7.16 6.83 10.75
C VAL A 336 6.79 5.55 11.49
N ASN A 337 5.55 5.09 11.38
CA ASN A 337 5.13 3.80 11.91
C ASN A 337 4.68 2.88 10.78
N LEU A 338 5.05 1.61 10.90
CA LEU A 338 4.62 0.52 10.05
C LEU A 338 3.90 -0.51 10.90
N ASN A 339 2.58 -0.49 10.86
CA ASN A 339 1.69 -1.35 11.63
C ASN A 339 1.35 -2.60 10.81
N ILE A 340 2.20 -3.63 10.93
CA ILE A 340 2.29 -4.78 10.02
C ILE A 340 1.21 -5.86 10.23
N TYR A 341 0.59 -5.91 11.41
CA TYR A 341 -0.43 -6.90 11.73
C TYR A 341 -1.46 -6.33 12.69
N GLU A 342 -2.75 -6.48 12.39
CA GLU A 342 -3.86 -6.04 13.22
C GLU A 342 -4.81 -7.23 13.49
N GLN A 343 -5.24 -7.37 14.73
CA GLN A 343 -6.23 -8.33 15.20
C GLN A 343 -7.39 -7.57 15.83
N ASN A 344 -8.58 -7.78 15.28
CA ASN A 344 -9.81 -7.09 15.65
C ASN A 344 -10.73 -7.99 16.48
N ILE A 345 -11.23 -7.47 17.60
CA ILE A 345 -12.11 -8.16 18.55
C ILE A 345 -13.34 -7.29 18.79
N ALA A 346 -14.51 -7.75 18.33
CA ALA A 346 -15.75 -7.00 18.51
C ALA A 346 -16.42 -7.32 19.85
N PHE A 347 -16.90 -6.29 20.56
CA PHE A 347 -17.58 -6.47 21.85
C PHE A 347 -19.10 -6.43 21.78
N ASN A 348 -19.68 -5.98 20.65
CA ASN A 348 -21.12 -5.90 20.51
C ASN A 348 -21.64 -6.56 19.23
N LYS A 349 -22.95 -6.88 19.22
CA LYS A 349 -23.62 -7.54 18.09
C LYS A 349 -23.64 -6.68 16.83
N LYS A 350 -23.69 -5.35 16.96
CA LYS A 350 -23.61 -4.39 15.86
C LYS A 350 -22.19 -4.29 15.28
N LYS A 351 -21.19 -4.84 15.96
CA LYS A 351 -19.77 -4.87 15.57
C LYS A 351 -19.20 -3.48 15.29
N ASN A 352 -19.74 -2.48 15.98
CA ASN A 352 -19.35 -1.08 15.85
C ASN A 352 -18.61 -0.57 17.10
N PHE A 353 -18.35 -1.46 18.06
CA PHE A 353 -17.45 -1.25 19.17
C PHE A 353 -16.60 -2.50 19.38
N GLY A 354 -15.31 -2.31 19.58
CA GLY A 354 -14.37 -3.40 19.77
C GLY A 354 -13.01 -2.93 20.25
N MET A 355 -12.12 -3.89 20.41
CA MET A 355 -10.70 -3.70 20.67
C MET A 355 -9.90 -4.19 19.48
N LEU A 356 -8.79 -3.51 19.20
CA LEU A 356 -7.75 -3.98 18.31
C LEU A 356 -6.42 -4.12 19.07
N THR A 357 -5.65 -5.11 18.63
CA THR A 357 -4.25 -5.32 19.02
C THR A 357 -3.43 -5.68 17.79
N GLY A 358 -2.10 -5.73 17.88
CA GLY A 358 -1.27 -5.89 16.69
C GLY A 358 0.22 -5.87 16.93
N LEU A 359 0.96 -5.79 15.82
CA LEU A 359 2.41 -5.62 15.80
C LEU A 359 2.79 -4.50 14.84
N GLY A 360 3.71 -3.64 15.28
CA GLY A 360 4.18 -2.51 14.50
C GLY A 360 5.65 -2.18 14.74
N LEU A 361 6.21 -1.36 13.87
CA LEU A 361 7.55 -0.79 13.99
C LEU A 361 7.44 0.73 13.95
N ALA A 362 8.07 1.42 14.91
CA ALA A 362 8.06 2.88 14.98
C ALA A 362 9.50 3.42 14.88
N TRP A 363 9.72 4.36 13.96
CA TRP A 363 10.97 5.11 13.81
C TRP A 363 10.75 6.56 14.19
N ASN A 364 11.30 6.96 15.33
CA ASN A 364 11.21 8.31 15.87
C ASN A 364 12.53 9.05 15.61
N ASN A 365 12.48 10.13 14.82
CA ASN A 365 13.64 10.96 14.54
C ASN A 365 13.52 12.29 15.30
N TYR A 366 14.44 12.58 16.21
CA TYR A 366 14.54 13.84 16.93
C TYR A 366 15.67 14.67 16.34
N SER A 367 15.35 15.68 15.53
CA SER A 367 16.33 16.55 14.88
C SER A 367 16.65 17.75 15.77
N PHE A 368 17.90 17.96 16.13
CA PHE A 368 18.27 19.05 17.05
C PHE A 368 18.37 20.41 16.33
N THR A 369 18.03 21.48 17.05
CA THR A 369 18.12 22.88 16.60
C THR A 369 19.57 23.28 16.43
N ASN A 370 20.37 23.03 17.46
CA ASN A 370 21.79 23.33 17.50
C ASN A 370 22.62 22.14 17.00
N SER A 371 23.89 22.40 16.68
CA SER A 371 24.89 21.41 16.27
C SER A 371 25.30 20.52 17.45
N THR A 372 24.37 19.73 17.97
CA THR A 372 24.54 18.89 19.16
C THR A 372 25.32 17.60 18.86
N PHE A 373 26.33 17.34 19.68
CA PHE A 373 27.01 16.06 19.83
C PHE A 373 26.57 15.42 21.14
N LEU A 374 25.97 14.23 21.11
CA LEU A 374 25.59 13.48 22.31
C LEU A 374 26.68 12.46 22.65
N THR A 375 27.11 12.43 23.90
CA THR A 375 28.04 11.41 24.39
C THR A 375 27.29 10.32 25.18
N PRO A 376 27.60 9.03 24.93
CA PRO A 376 27.15 7.93 25.78
C PRO A 376 28.11 7.61 26.93
N ASP A 377 29.25 8.30 27.02
CA ASP A 377 30.38 7.92 27.89
C ASP A 377 30.23 8.43 29.34
N SER A 378 29.01 8.79 29.75
CA SER A 378 28.75 9.48 31.01
C SER A 378 27.89 8.61 31.95
N ASN A 379 27.41 9.18 33.06
CA ASN A 379 26.39 8.54 33.89
C ASN A 379 24.97 9.06 33.58
N ALA A 380 24.80 9.95 32.62
CA ALA A 380 23.52 10.48 32.18
C ALA A 380 23.64 10.96 30.72
N ILE A 381 22.53 11.25 30.05
CA ILE A 381 22.61 11.88 28.75
C ILE A 381 23.29 13.24 28.91
N GLN A 382 24.29 13.48 28.06
CA GLN A 382 24.99 14.75 27.97
C GLN A 382 25.16 15.11 26.50
N GLY A 383 25.05 16.41 26.21
CA GLY A 383 25.23 16.95 24.88
C GLY A 383 26.09 18.20 24.90
N TYR A 384 26.84 18.38 23.83
CA TYR A 384 27.73 19.51 23.61
C TYR A 384 27.47 20.14 22.25
N TYR A 385 27.76 21.43 22.12
CA TYR A 385 27.71 22.12 20.83
C TYR A 385 29.02 21.95 20.07
N MET A 386 28.95 21.54 18.82
CA MET A 386 30.11 21.46 17.94
C MET A 386 30.51 22.87 17.50
N ASP A 387 31.65 23.34 17.99
CA ASP A 387 32.19 24.69 17.74
C ASP A 387 33.34 24.65 16.72
N GLY A 388 33.38 25.65 15.85
CA GLY A 388 34.36 25.74 14.76
C GLY A 388 34.06 24.87 13.52
N ILE A 389 32.88 24.24 13.43
CA ILE A 389 32.50 23.41 12.27
C ILE A 389 31.06 23.63 11.77
N SER A 390 30.88 23.61 10.45
CA SER A 390 29.57 23.66 9.82
C SER A 390 28.93 22.27 9.76
N VAL A 391 27.80 22.13 10.47
CA VAL A 391 27.03 20.89 10.55
C VAL A 391 25.68 21.09 9.85
N ARG A 392 25.36 20.19 8.91
CA ARG A 392 24.11 20.24 8.15
C ARG A 392 22.91 19.83 8.99
N LYS A 393 23.10 18.79 9.79
CA LYS A 393 22.10 18.26 10.73
C LYS A 393 22.75 17.37 11.76
N THR A 394 22.15 17.37 12.94
CA THR A 394 22.34 16.36 13.98
C THR A 394 20.97 15.86 14.43
N LYS A 395 20.86 14.56 14.71
CA LYS A 395 19.62 13.96 15.17
C LYS A 395 19.87 12.71 16.00
N LEU A 396 18.92 12.40 16.88
CA LEU A 396 18.78 11.12 17.57
C LEU A 396 17.66 10.32 16.90
N THR A 397 17.89 9.05 16.58
CA THR A 397 16.89 8.17 15.97
C THR A 397 16.67 6.96 16.86
N ALA A 398 15.43 6.68 17.22
CA ALA A 398 15.03 5.52 18.02
C ALA A 398 14.03 4.66 17.25
N MET A 399 14.27 3.34 17.24
CA MET A 399 13.42 2.34 16.60
C MET A 399 12.77 1.45 17.67
N TYR A 400 11.45 1.26 17.59
CA TYR A 400 10.68 0.45 18.54
C TYR A 400 9.87 -0.63 17.82
N LEU A 401 9.77 -1.82 18.41
CA LEU A 401 8.68 -2.77 18.17
C LEU A 401 7.49 -2.34 19.01
N THR A 402 6.30 -2.25 18.44
CA THR A 402 5.09 -1.76 19.12
C THR A 402 3.97 -2.79 19.16
N VAL A 403 3.23 -2.80 20.27
CA VAL A 403 2.03 -3.61 20.48
C VAL A 403 0.92 -2.69 21.01
N PRO A 404 -0.14 -2.44 20.24
CA PRO A 404 -1.27 -1.65 20.68
C PRO A 404 -2.30 -2.48 21.45
N VAL A 405 -3.02 -1.80 22.34
CA VAL A 405 -4.32 -2.21 22.88
C VAL A 405 -5.22 -0.98 22.77
N ILE A 406 -6.07 -0.95 21.74
CA ILE A 406 -6.87 0.22 21.38
C ILE A 406 -8.33 -0.18 21.30
N PHE A 407 -9.20 0.60 21.93
CA PHE A 407 -10.64 0.47 21.83
C PHE A 407 -11.15 1.44 20.77
N GLU A 408 -11.98 0.96 19.86
CA GLU A 408 -12.51 1.77 18.76
C GLU A 408 -14.03 1.68 18.70
N ILE A 409 -14.67 2.84 18.53
CA ILE A 409 -16.07 2.99 18.21
C ILE A 409 -16.16 3.50 16.78
N GLN A 410 -16.98 2.84 15.97
CA GLN A 410 -17.19 3.17 14.56
C GLN A 410 -18.66 3.43 14.25
N SER A 411 -18.93 4.29 13.25
CA SER A 411 -20.29 4.53 12.76
C SER A 411 -20.84 3.30 12.05
N ASN A 412 -22.16 3.14 12.07
CA ASN A 412 -22.83 1.95 11.60
C ASN A 412 -22.99 1.97 10.06
N ASN A 413 -21.88 1.92 9.34
CA ASN A 413 -21.82 1.88 7.88
C ASN A 413 -21.19 0.57 7.39
N ILE A 414 -21.78 -0.05 6.37
CA ILE A 414 -21.28 -1.30 5.79
C ILE A 414 -19.96 -1.07 5.05
N ARG A 415 -19.75 0.12 4.48
CA ARG A 415 -18.51 0.49 3.77
C ARG A 415 -17.52 1.15 4.73
N ARG A 416 -16.34 0.55 4.93
CA ARG A 416 -15.26 1.11 5.77
C ARG A 416 -14.86 2.52 5.35
N THR A 417 -14.79 2.78 4.05
CA THR A 417 -14.46 4.11 3.47
C THR A 417 -15.47 5.22 3.78
N ARG A 418 -16.61 4.90 4.42
CA ARG A 418 -17.62 5.86 4.87
C ARG A 418 -17.88 5.78 6.37
N ARG A 419 -17.00 5.12 7.13
CA ARG A 419 -17.08 5.07 8.59
C ARG A 419 -16.41 6.28 9.19
N VAL A 420 -17.10 6.89 10.14
CA VAL A 420 -16.48 7.75 11.15
C VAL A 420 -16.05 6.83 12.26
N HIS A 421 -14.83 6.98 12.77
CA HIS A 421 -14.38 6.22 13.92
C HIS A 421 -13.61 7.09 14.88
N PHE A 422 -13.66 6.69 16.15
CA PHE A 422 -12.87 7.24 17.23
C PHE A 422 -12.27 6.08 18.01
N ALA A 423 -10.99 6.17 18.32
CA ALA A 423 -10.28 5.16 19.07
C ALA A 423 -9.44 5.77 20.17
N ALA A 424 -9.30 5.05 21.28
CA ALA A 424 -8.41 5.42 22.37
C ALA A 424 -7.80 4.16 22.99
N GLY A 425 -6.57 4.26 23.46
CA GLY A 425 -5.91 3.12 24.09
C GLY A 425 -4.47 3.37 24.44
N VAL A 426 -3.70 2.29 24.52
CA VAL A 426 -2.28 2.32 24.86
C VAL A 426 -1.44 1.58 23.82
N ILE A 427 -0.19 2.01 23.65
CA ILE A 427 0.80 1.35 22.81
C ILE A 427 2.02 1.04 23.67
N ALA A 428 2.30 -0.24 23.87
CA ALA A 428 3.56 -0.68 24.45
C ALA A 428 4.64 -0.69 23.37
N GLY A 429 5.83 -0.21 23.68
CA GLY A 429 6.98 -0.17 22.78
C GLY A 429 8.23 -0.76 23.40
N LEU A 430 8.86 -1.72 22.72
CA LEU A 430 10.19 -2.24 23.03
C LEU A 430 11.22 -1.61 22.10
N ARG A 431 12.23 -0.95 22.65
CA ARG A 431 13.28 -0.29 21.88
C ARG A 431 14.23 -1.33 21.28
N LEU A 432 14.35 -1.31 19.96
CA LEU A 432 15.21 -2.22 19.20
C LEU A 432 16.58 -1.62 18.88
N SER A 433 16.63 -0.32 18.60
CA SER A 433 17.88 0.36 18.25
C SER A 433 17.77 1.84 18.54
N THR A 434 18.91 2.46 18.86
CA THR A 434 19.05 3.90 18.95
C THR A 434 20.38 4.31 18.36
N HIS A 435 20.41 5.42 17.62
CA HIS A 435 21.65 5.99 17.14
C HIS A 435 21.55 7.50 16.94
N THR A 436 22.67 8.18 17.12
CA THR A 436 22.84 9.54 16.63
C THR A 436 23.27 9.54 15.18
N LYS A 437 22.98 10.62 14.47
CA LYS A 437 23.50 10.88 13.13
C LYS A 437 23.89 12.34 13.00
N VAL A 438 25.18 12.59 12.81
CA VAL A 438 25.74 13.90 12.50
C VAL A 438 26.15 13.93 11.03
N TYR A 439 25.72 14.97 10.30
CA TYR A 439 26.11 15.22 8.92
C TYR A 439 26.92 16.51 8.87
N PHE A 440 28.21 16.40 8.54
CA PHE A 440 29.13 17.53 8.41
C PHE A 440 29.09 18.12 6.99
N ASN A 441 29.18 19.44 6.87
CA ASN A 441 29.37 20.10 5.57
C ASN A 441 30.85 20.14 5.15
N GLU A 442 31.74 20.01 6.14
CA GLU A 442 33.20 20.12 5.98
C GLU A 442 33.84 18.76 6.30
N ALA A 443 34.80 18.33 5.49
CA ALA A 443 35.58 17.12 5.69
C ALA A 443 36.94 17.44 6.33
N ASP A 444 37.51 16.49 7.06
CA ASP A 444 38.83 16.58 7.71
C ASP A 444 39.07 17.82 8.61
N LYS A 445 38.01 18.53 9.01
CA LYS A 445 38.09 19.74 9.82
C LYS A 445 38.12 19.42 11.30
N VAL A 446 39.05 20.05 12.02
CA VAL A 446 39.14 19.97 13.47
C VAL A 446 38.09 20.90 14.08
N TYR A 447 37.40 20.42 15.11
CA TYR A 447 36.40 21.16 15.85
C TYR A 447 36.49 20.84 17.33
N ALA A 448 35.91 21.71 18.14
CA ALA A 448 35.85 21.53 19.58
C ALA A 448 34.41 21.35 20.04
N LEU A 449 34.23 20.88 21.27
CA LEU A 449 32.92 20.76 21.90
C LEU A 449 32.76 21.87 22.95
N LYS A 450 31.64 22.56 22.91
CA LYS A 450 31.28 23.64 23.83
C LYS A 450 30.13 23.19 24.73
N ASP A 451 30.30 23.36 26.03
CA ASP A 451 29.28 23.03 27.03
C ASP A 451 28.10 24.02 26.93
N PRO A 452 26.85 23.54 26.78
CA PRO A 452 25.66 24.39 26.71
C PRO A 452 25.40 25.18 28.00
N LYS A 453 25.78 24.65 29.17
CA LYS A 453 25.55 25.28 30.47
C LYS A 453 26.55 26.41 30.73
N THR A 454 27.84 26.11 30.58
CA THR A 454 28.92 27.04 30.96
C THR A 454 29.42 27.88 29.79
N GLY A 455 29.17 27.46 28.56
CA GLY A 455 29.76 28.06 27.36
C GLY A 455 31.25 27.80 27.20
N ASN A 456 31.86 26.97 28.05
CA ASN A 456 33.27 26.66 27.97
C ASN A 456 33.54 25.61 26.89
N THR A 457 34.65 25.77 26.18
CA THR A 457 35.13 24.78 25.22
C THR A 457 35.95 23.71 25.94
N LEU A 458 35.62 22.45 25.70
CA LEU A 458 36.35 21.31 26.24
C LEU A 458 37.77 21.24 25.64
N PRO A 459 38.78 20.77 26.41
CA PRO A 459 40.16 20.71 25.95
C PRO A 459 40.39 19.68 24.83
N THR A 460 39.47 18.73 24.67
CA THR A 460 39.55 17.69 23.64
C THR A 460 39.10 18.23 22.29
N SER A 461 39.93 18.02 21.27
CA SER A 461 39.58 18.31 19.87
C SER A 461 39.08 17.06 19.16
N TYR A 462 38.16 17.27 18.23
CA TYR A 462 37.53 16.25 17.41
C TYR A 462 37.78 16.56 15.94
N ARG A 463 37.65 15.57 15.06
CA ARG A 463 37.83 15.75 13.61
C ARG A 463 36.64 15.18 12.86
N SER A 464 36.12 15.94 11.89
CA SER A 464 35.08 15.43 10.99
C SER A 464 35.64 14.32 10.10
N PRO A 465 34.79 13.45 9.54
CA PRO A 465 35.24 12.39 8.63
C PRO A 465 36.04 12.94 7.44
N ASN A 466 36.86 12.09 6.84
CA ASN A 466 37.64 12.45 5.66
C ASN A 466 36.78 12.58 4.40
N SER A 467 37.33 13.26 3.40
CA SER A 467 36.65 13.56 2.12
C SER A 467 36.21 12.33 1.32
N ASN A 468 36.75 11.15 1.62
CA ASN A 468 36.39 9.88 0.97
C ASN A 468 35.13 9.24 1.57
N THR A 469 34.60 9.77 2.68
CA THR A 469 33.37 9.30 3.31
C THR A 469 32.20 10.24 3.02
N ARG A 470 30.95 9.80 3.28
CA ARG A 470 29.75 10.63 3.07
C ARG A 470 29.62 11.81 4.07
N ASN A 471 30.69 12.21 4.77
CA ASN A 471 30.69 13.21 5.86
C ASN A 471 29.61 12.94 6.92
N ILE A 472 29.32 11.67 7.19
CA ILE A 472 28.29 11.24 8.14
C ILE A 472 28.94 10.38 9.22
N VAL A 473 28.71 10.75 10.48
CA VAL A 473 29.00 9.91 11.64
C VAL A 473 27.69 9.42 12.23
N LYS A 474 27.65 8.12 12.55
CA LYS A 474 26.57 7.52 13.34
C LYS A 474 27.17 6.82 14.54
N ASN A 475 26.63 7.07 15.72
CA ASN A 475 27.00 6.35 16.92
C ASN A 475 25.76 5.60 17.44
N TYR A 476 25.88 4.28 17.61
CA TYR A 476 24.81 3.41 18.10
C TYR A 476 25.05 3.17 19.58
N ASP A 477 24.13 3.69 20.40
CA ASP A 477 24.12 3.50 21.84
C ASP A 477 22.68 3.64 22.32
N SER A 478 22.44 3.32 23.58
CA SER A 478 21.22 3.60 24.31
C SER A 478 20.92 5.10 24.44
N PHE A 479 21.93 5.95 24.64
CA PHE A 479 21.77 7.35 25.07
C PHE A 479 20.80 7.49 26.26
N TYR A 480 20.78 6.48 27.14
CA TYR A 480 19.91 6.35 28.30
C TYR A 480 18.41 6.51 28.02
N LEU A 481 17.96 6.35 26.76
CA LEU A 481 16.54 6.22 26.49
C LEU A 481 16.03 4.93 27.13
N ARG A 482 14.83 4.97 27.70
CA ARG A 482 14.24 3.78 28.31
C ARG A 482 14.08 2.65 27.28
N PRO A 483 14.35 1.38 27.67
CA PRO A 483 14.14 0.23 26.80
C PRO A 483 12.66 -0.03 26.51
N PHE A 484 11.76 0.40 27.39
CA PHE A 484 10.31 0.25 27.25
C PHE A 484 9.61 1.62 27.30
N LYS A 485 8.56 1.77 26.49
CA LYS A 485 7.64 2.90 26.54
C LYS A 485 6.18 2.45 26.53
N PHE A 486 5.32 3.25 27.14
CA PHE A 486 3.87 3.08 27.18
C PHE A 486 3.22 4.38 26.75
N ASP A 487 2.65 4.42 25.55
CA ASP A 487 2.04 5.63 25.03
C ASP A 487 0.52 5.55 25.16
N ALA A 488 -0.12 6.55 25.76
CA ALA A 488 -1.55 6.77 25.56
C ALA A 488 -1.78 7.28 24.14
N THR A 489 -2.77 6.75 23.43
CA THR A 489 -3.07 7.11 22.05
C THR A 489 -4.54 7.41 21.85
N VAL A 490 -4.81 8.42 21.02
CA VAL A 490 -6.14 8.74 20.50
C VAL A 490 -6.09 8.79 18.99
N ARG A 491 -7.18 8.36 18.36
CA ARG A 491 -7.32 8.26 16.91
C ARG A 491 -8.70 8.69 16.50
N MET A 492 -8.80 9.35 15.36
CA MET A 492 -10.08 9.68 14.76
C MET A 492 -9.94 9.72 13.25
N GLY A 493 -10.98 9.34 12.54
CA GLY A 493 -10.92 9.34 11.09
C GLY A 493 -12.28 9.25 10.43
N TYR A 494 -12.26 9.57 9.14
CA TYR A 494 -13.36 9.39 8.23
C TYR A 494 -12.86 8.75 6.93
N GLY A 495 -13.32 7.53 6.68
CA GLY A 495 -12.97 6.78 5.48
C GLY A 495 -11.47 6.48 5.39
N ILE A 496 -10.79 7.14 4.44
CA ILE A 496 -9.35 6.94 4.18
C ILE A 496 -8.45 7.92 4.98
N ILE A 497 -9.04 8.95 5.60
CA ILE A 497 -8.29 9.95 6.35
C ILE A 497 -8.37 9.60 7.82
N ASN A 498 -7.24 9.18 8.39
CA ASN A 498 -7.13 8.86 9.82
C ASN A 498 -6.04 9.73 10.44
N LEU A 499 -6.38 10.36 11.56
CA LEU A 499 -5.48 11.13 12.40
C LEU A 499 -5.16 10.33 13.65
N PHE A 500 -3.93 10.43 14.13
CA PHE A 500 -3.53 9.85 15.41
C PHE A 500 -2.69 10.83 16.19
N ALA A 501 -2.78 10.73 17.51
CA ALA A 501 -1.87 11.36 18.45
C ALA A 501 -1.54 10.36 19.56
N SER A 502 -0.30 10.41 20.02
CA SER A 502 0.22 9.57 21.08
C SER A 502 1.10 10.38 22.03
N TYR A 503 1.00 10.08 23.32
CA TYR A 503 1.76 10.71 24.39
C TYR A 503 2.30 9.63 25.33
N SER A 504 3.61 9.64 25.56
CA SER A 504 4.29 8.68 26.45
C SER A 504 3.86 8.92 27.89
N LEU A 505 3.41 7.87 28.58
CA LEU A 505 3.03 7.90 29.99
C LEU A 505 4.23 7.73 30.92
N ASN A 506 5.39 7.36 30.38
CA ASN A 506 6.65 7.28 31.11
C ASN A 506 7.70 8.20 30.49
N THR A 507 8.69 8.54 31.31
CA THR A 507 9.79 9.41 30.91
C THR A 507 10.61 8.80 29.76
N LEU A 508 11.12 9.65 28.88
CA LEU A 508 11.94 9.30 27.72
C LEU A 508 13.27 8.67 28.15
N PHE A 509 13.89 9.22 29.18
CA PHE A 509 15.15 8.75 29.75
C PHE A 509 14.93 7.84 30.97
N GLU A 510 15.90 6.97 31.20
CA GLU A 510 16.01 6.18 32.43
C GLU A 510 16.11 7.09 33.67
N THR A 511 15.64 6.58 34.81
CA THR A 511 15.60 7.33 36.09
C THR A 511 16.99 7.86 36.44
N ASN A 512 17.08 9.18 36.72
CA ASN A 512 18.33 9.90 37.03
C ASN A 512 19.40 9.86 35.93
N ARG A 513 19.04 9.50 34.69
CA ARG A 513 19.97 9.46 33.55
C ARG A 513 19.67 10.55 32.50
N GLY A 514 18.79 11.50 32.80
CA GLY A 514 18.44 12.60 31.91
C GLY A 514 17.30 13.46 32.47
N PRO A 515 16.91 14.53 31.76
CA PRO A 515 15.78 15.36 32.19
C PRO A 515 14.45 14.61 32.12
N GLU A 516 13.49 15.03 32.94
CA GLU A 516 12.15 14.47 32.92
C GLU A 516 11.38 14.97 31.69
N LEU A 517 11.41 14.18 30.61
CA LEU A 517 10.76 14.50 29.35
C LEU A 517 9.81 13.38 28.92
N TYR A 518 8.66 13.74 28.37
CA TYR A 518 7.64 12.82 27.87
C TYR A 518 7.50 12.99 26.37
N ALA A 519 7.70 11.90 25.62
CA ALA A 519 7.62 11.93 24.16
C ALA A 519 6.18 12.04 23.67
N TRP A 520 5.98 12.72 22.55
CA TRP A 520 4.71 12.78 21.85
C TRP A 520 4.90 12.57 20.34
N THR A 521 3.86 12.08 19.69
CA THR A 521 3.78 11.92 18.23
C THR A 521 2.38 12.26 17.76
N ALA A 522 2.25 13.00 16.65
CA ALA A 522 0.96 13.26 16.02
C ALA A 522 1.08 13.26 14.50
N GLY A 523 0.09 12.71 13.79
CA GLY A 523 0.19 12.54 12.35
C GLY A 523 -1.04 11.94 11.68
N ILE A 524 -0.82 11.42 10.48
CA ILE A 524 -1.83 10.82 9.61
C ILE A 524 -1.48 9.38 9.24
N THR A 525 -2.49 8.55 9.00
CA THR A 525 -2.34 7.24 8.37
C THR A 525 -2.50 7.38 6.85
N ILE A 526 -1.51 6.98 6.07
CA ILE A 526 -1.48 7.15 4.60
C ILE A 526 -2.08 5.95 3.87
N ALA A 527 -1.87 4.74 4.41
CA ALA A 527 -2.33 3.50 3.81
C ALA A 527 -2.85 2.59 4.92
N GLY A 528 -4.14 2.68 5.24
CA GLY A 528 -4.81 1.74 6.14
C GLY A 528 -5.32 0.53 5.35
N TRP A 529 -5.18 -0.68 5.90
CA TRP A 529 -5.70 -1.91 5.30
C TRP A 529 -6.67 -2.64 6.19
#